data_AF-A0A0D8ZPZ9-F1
#
_entry.id   AF-A0A0D8ZPZ9-F1
#
_cell.length_a   1.000
_cell.length_b   1.000
_cell.length_c   1.000
_cell.angle_alpha   90.00
_cell.angle_beta   90.00
_cell.angle_gamma   90.00
#
_symmetry.space_group_name_H-M   'P 1'
#
loop_
_entity.id
_entity.type
_entity.pdbx_description
1 polymer ?
#
loop_
_entity_poly.entity_id
_entity_poly.type
_entity_poly.pdbx_seq_one_letter_code
_entity_poly.pdbx_strand_id
1 'polypeptide(L)' 'MIAHRVETTVELDGTLILKNLPFHSGEQVEVIVLSQTNKTSEQNRYPLRGTAVQYIDPTEPVAHDDWEVAQ' A
#
# COMPACT_ATOMS: atom_id res chain seq x y z
N MET A 1 23.14 3.21 -8.03
CA MET A 1 22.18 3.95 -8.87
C MET A 1 21.10 4.49 -7.95
N ILE A 2 20.87 5.80 -7.94
CA ILE A 2 19.78 6.43 -7.17
C ILE A 2 18.62 6.60 -8.15
N ALA A 3 17.44 6.08 -7.80
CA ALA A 3 16.26 6.15 -8.64
C ALA A 3 15.18 6.96 -7.93
N HIS A 4 14.64 7.96 -8.62
CA HIS A 4 13.47 8.71 -8.16
C HIS A 4 12.23 8.20 -8.89
N ARG A 5 11.22 7.77 -8.14
CA ARG A 5 9.94 7.31 -8.69
C ARG A 5 8.93 8.44 -8.68
N VAL A 6 8.38 8.73 -9.86
CA VAL A 6 7.24 9.62 -10.04
C VAL A 6 6.14 8.81 -10.74
N GLU A 7 4.93 8.87 -10.20
CA GLU A 7 3.76 8.25 -10.81
C GLU A 7 2.90 9.33 -11.46
N THR A 8 2.58 9.14 -12.74
CA THR A 8 1.68 10.00 -13.49
C THR A 8 0.95 9.17 -14.54
N THR A 9 -0.18 9.68 -15.00
CA THR A 9 -0.97 9.06 -16.07
C THR A 9 -0.55 9.64 -17.41
N VAL A 10 -0.48 8.77 -18.42
CA VAL A 10 -0.27 9.18 -19.82
C VAL A 10 -1.53 9.87 -20.32
N GLU A 11 -1.39 11.03 -20.97
CA GLU A 11 -2.50 11.77 -21.56
C GLU A 11 -3.09 11.04 -22.79
N LEU A 12 -4.29 11.43 -23.24
CA LEU A 12 -5.01 10.74 -24.32
C LEU A 12 -4.23 10.70 -25.65
N ASP A 13 -3.42 11.73 -25.89
CA ASP A 13 -2.56 11.86 -27.07
C ASP A 13 -1.26 11.05 -26.97
N GLY A 14 -1.04 10.34 -25.85
CA GLY A 14 0.17 9.58 -25.58
C GLY A 14 1.28 10.42 -24.94
N THR A 15 1.02 11.67 -24.56
CA THR A 15 2.01 12.55 -23.93
C THR A 15 2.18 12.23 -22.44
N LEU A 16 3.42 12.31 -21.95
CA LEU A 16 3.77 12.20 -20.54
C LEU A 16 4.57 13.42 -20.09
N ILE A 17 4.05 14.20 -19.14
CA ILE A 17 4.73 15.39 -18.61
C ILE A 17 5.20 15.11 -17.18
N LEU A 18 6.52 15.01 -16.99
CA LEU A 18 7.16 14.91 -15.67
C LEU A 18 7.48 16.32 -15.16
N LYS A 19 7.02 16.67 -13.96
CA LYS A 19 7.26 17.99 -13.33
C LYS A 19 8.00 17.83 -12.01
N ASN A 20 8.76 18.85 -11.63
CA ASN A 20 9.46 18.95 -10.35
C ASN A 20 10.40 17.76 -10.05
N LEU A 21 11.14 17.29 -11.05
CA LEU A 21 12.16 16.26 -10.83
C LEU A 21 13.32 16.84 -10.01
N PRO A 22 13.91 16.07 -9.06
CA PRO A 22 14.96 16.55 -8.18
C PRO A 22 16.35 16.50 -8.85
N PHE A 23 16.44 16.95 -10.11
CA PHE A 23 17.68 16.97 -10.89
C PHE A 23 18.07 18.40 -11.24
N HIS A 24 19.37 18.62 -11.43
CA HIS A 24 19.88 19.92 -11.82
C HIS A 24 19.82 20.12 -13.33
N SER A 25 19.85 21.39 -13.77
CA SER A 25 19.91 21.72 -15.19
C SER A 25 21.18 21.14 -15.83
N GLY A 26 21.02 20.44 -16.95
CA GLY A 26 22.12 19.81 -17.69
C GLY A 26 22.55 18.44 -17.17
N GLU A 27 21.92 17.93 -16.11
CA GLU A 27 22.17 16.59 -15.61
C GLU A 27 21.62 15.53 -16.58
N GLN A 28 22.46 14.54 -16.93
CA GLN A 28 22.03 13.44 -17.78
C GLN A 28 21.22 12.44 -16.96
N VAL A 29 19.98 12.21 -17.38
CA VAL A 29 19.06 11.29 -16.70
C VAL A 29 18.54 10.23 -17.68
N GLU A 30 18.29 9.03 -17.15
CA GLU A 30 17.61 7.95 -17.87
C GLU A 30 16.17 7.85 -17.38
N VAL A 31 15.22 7.72 -18.31
CA VAL A 31 13.79 7.59 -17.99
C VAL A 31 13.32 6.19 -18.39
N ILE A 32 12.79 5.45 -17.42
CA ILE A 32 12.20 4.13 -17.64
C ILE A 32 10.70 4.23 -17.39
N VAL A 33 9.89 3.96 -18.42
CA VAL A 33 8.43 3.95 -18.33
C VAL A 33 7.95 2.53 -18.11
N LEU A 34 7.33 2.28 -16.95
CA LEU A 34 6.72 1.01 -16.62
C LEU A 34 5.21 1.14 -16.68
N SER A 35 4.55 0.33 -17.50
CA SER A 35 3.10 0.24 -17.45
C SER A 35 2.68 -0.35 -16.10
N GLN A 36 1.95 0.44 -15.32
CA GLN A 36 1.27 -0.10 -14.16
C GLN A 36 -0.02 -0.72 -14.66
N THR A 37 -0.06 -2.04 -14.79
CA THR A 37 -1.33 -2.74 -14.62
C THR A 37 -1.82 -2.30 -13.26
N ASN A 38 -3.01 -1.70 -13.19
CA ASN A 38 -3.68 -1.52 -11.91
C ASN A 38 -3.62 -2.89 -11.24
N LYS A 39 -2.74 -3.04 -10.24
CA LYS A 39 -2.97 -3.98 -9.18
C LYS A 39 -4.15 -3.38 -8.45
N THR A 40 -5.31 -3.52 -9.06
CA THR A 40 -6.56 -3.50 -8.35
C THR A 40 -6.39 -4.64 -7.35
N SER A 41 -5.82 -4.31 -6.19
CA SER A 41 -5.95 -5.13 -5.00
C SER A 41 -7.41 -5.01 -4.56
N GLU A 42 -8.33 -5.41 -5.44
CA GLU A 42 -9.63 -5.96 -5.11
C GLU A 42 -9.45 -7.44 -4.76
N GLN A 43 -8.27 -7.85 -4.29
CA GLN A 43 -8.25 -8.84 -3.22
C GLN A 43 -9.00 -8.20 -2.06
N ASN A 44 -10.31 -8.39 -2.09
CA ASN A 44 -11.33 -8.09 -1.11
C ASN A 44 -10.77 -7.29 0.07
N ARG A 45 -10.70 -5.96 -0.07
CA ARG A 45 -10.12 -5.05 0.94
C ARG A 45 -10.76 -5.25 2.33
N TYR A 46 -11.96 -5.81 2.37
CA TYR A 46 -12.70 -6.11 3.59
C TYR A 46 -13.36 -7.50 3.49
N PRO A 47 -12.61 -8.60 3.67
CA PRO A 47 -13.11 -9.95 3.42
C PRO A 47 -14.25 -10.37 4.35
N LEU A 48 -14.37 -9.70 5.50
CA LEU A 48 -15.40 -9.94 6.50
C LEU A 48 -16.56 -8.93 6.43
N ARG A 49 -16.57 -8.00 5.46
CA ARG A 49 -17.65 -7.02 5.35
C ARG A 49 -18.96 -7.72 4.99
N GLY A 50 -19.95 -7.59 5.87
CA GLY A 50 -21.27 -8.24 5.71
C GLY A 50 -21.36 -9.63 6.34
N THR A 51 -20.26 -10.17 6.87
CA THR A 51 -20.28 -11.38 7.69
C THR A 51 -20.78 -11.04 9.08
N ALA A 52 -21.81 -11.74 9.55
CA ALA A 52 -22.25 -11.65 10.94
C ALA A 52 -21.21 -12.32 11.84
N VAL A 53 -20.66 -11.57 12.80
CA VAL A 53 -19.71 -12.08 13.80
C VAL A 53 -20.45 -12.26 15.11
N GLN A 54 -20.39 -13.47 15.66
CA GLN A 54 -20.91 -13.77 17.00
C GLN A 54 -19.75 -13.76 17.99
N TYR A 55 -19.90 -12.97 19.06
CA TYR A 55 -19.01 -13.00 20.19
C TYR A 55 -19.51 -14.05 21.18
N ILE A 56 -18.70 -15.07 21.41
CA ILE A 56 -18.95 -16.07 22.45
C ILE A 56 -18.16 -15.60 23.67
N ASP A 57 -18.88 -15.32 24.77
CA ASP A 57 -18.34 -14.93 26.07
C ASP A 57 -17.18 -13.91 26.02
N PRO A 58 -17.38 -12.73 25.40
CA PRO A 58 -16.29 -11.79 25.06
C PRO A 58 -15.55 -11.19 26.25
N THR A 59 -16.08 -11.38 27.45
CA THR A 59 -15.53 -10.85 28.71
C THR A 59 -15.06 -11.95 29.65
N GLU A 60 -15.10 -13.22 29.24
CA GLU A 60 -14.55 -14.30 30.06
C GLU A 60 -13.03 -14.10 30.21
N PRO A 61 -12.47 -14.28 31.42
CA PRO A 61 -11.03 -14.18 31.63
C PRO A 61 -10.28 -15.16 30.72
N VAL A 62 -9.49 -14.63 29.80
CA VAL A 62 -8.61 -15.47 29.00
C VAL A 62 -7.44 -15.93 29.85
N ALA A 63 -7.20 -17.25 29.85
CA ALA A 63 -5.97 -17.82 30.38
C ALA A 63 -5.69 -17.45 31.85
N HIS A 64 -6.73 -17.33 32.69
CA HIS A 64 -6.63 -16.91 34.11
C HIS A 64 -5.56 -17.70 34.88
N ASP A 65 -5.46 -19.00 34.59
CA ASP A 65 -4.51 -19.92 35.24
C ASP A 65 -3.10 -19.88 34.61
N ASP A 66 -2.92 -19.28 33.42
CA ASP A 66 -1.62 -19.20 32.73
C ASP A 66 -0.80 -17.96 33.13
N TRP A 67 -1.40 -17.01 33.86
CA TRP A 67 -0.68 -15.85 34.38
C TRP A 67 -0.14 -16.16 35.79
N GLU A 68 1.07 -16.74 35.86
CA GLU A 68 1.81 -16.76 37.13
C GLU A 68 2.23 -15.34 37.51
N VAL A 69 1.49 -14.71 38.42
CA VAL A 69 1.96 -13.48 39.07
C VAL A 69 3.05 -13.87 40.07
N ALA A 70 4.32 -13.68 39.69
CA ALA A 70 5.43 -13.83 40.62
C ALA A 70 5.25 -12.83 41.78
N GLN A 71 5.04 -13.34 42.99
CA GLN A 71 5.01 -12.58 44.24
C GLN A 71 6.39 -12.12 44.66
#